data_AF-F0F126-F1
#
_entry.id   AF-F0F126-F1
#
_cell.length_a   1.000
_cell.length_b   1.000
_cell.length_c   1.000
_cell.angle_alpha   90.00
_cell.angle_beta   90.00
_cell.angle_gamma   90.00
#
_symmetry.space_group_name_H-M   'P 1'
#
loop_
_entity.id
_entity.type
_entity.pdbx_description
1 polymer ?
#
loop_
_entity_poly.entity_id
_entity_poly.type
_entity_poly.pdbx_seq_one_letter_code
_entity_poly.pdbx_strand_id
1 'polypeptide(L)'
;MKKLNKQSNHQWHYLGEWHTHPEINPKPSKTDLEGWSELPKNSYYDRNIHLFWICSSEAHCNDWLSIRINNVFLKLMLKKR
;
A
#
# COMPACT_ATOMS: atom_id res chain seq x y z
N MET A 1 -14.94 -0.25 5.37
CA MET A 1 -14.05 -1.20 6.08
C MET A 1 -14.67 -1.87 7.31
N LYS A 2 -15.17 -1.13 8.32
CA LYS A 2 -15.71 -1.75 9.56
C LYS A 2 -16.83 -2.79 9.32
N LYS A 3 -17.69 -2.57 8.32
CA LYS A 3 -18.75 -3.53 7.93
C LYS A 3 -18.18 -4.86 7.42
N LEU A 4 -17.23 -4.81 6.48
CA LEU A 4 -16.59 -5.99 5.90
C LEU A 4 -15.79 -6.77 6.95
N ASN A 5 -15.05 -6.07 7.81
CA ASN A 5 -14.35 -6.69 8.94
C ASN A 5 -15.33 -7.47 9.85
N LYS A 6 -16.45 -6.85 10.24
CA LYS A 6 -17.49 -7.55 11.03
C LYS A 6 -18.10 -8.75 10.31
N GLN A 7 -18.41 -8.63 9.02
CA GLN A 7 -18.98 -9.72 8.21
C GLN A 7 -18.03 -10.92 8.10
N SER A 8 -16.72 -10.66 8.05
CA SER A 8 -15.70 -11.70 8.02
C SER A 8 -15.38 -12.33 9.38
N ASN A 9 -16.18 -12.06 10.42
CA ASN A 9 -15.85 -12.40 11.81
C ASN A 9 -14.44 -11.92 12.19
N HIS A 10 -14.13 -10.66 11.87
CA HIS A 10 -12.86 -10.00 12.12
C HIS A 10 -11.63 -10.62 11.41
N GLN A 11 -11.82 -11.42 10.35
CA GLN A 11 -10.70 -12.03 9.60
C GLN A 11 -10.17 -11.14 8.47
N TRP A 12 -10.96 -10.20 7.96
CA TRP A 12 -10.55 -9.30 6.88
C TRP A 12 -10.15 -7.94 7.43
N HIS A 13 -8.90 -7.57 7.14
CA HIS A 13 -8.32 -6.29 7.54
C HIS A 13 -7.90 -5.51 6.30
N TYR A 14 -8.04 -4.19 6.39
CA TYR A 14 -7.47 -3.30 5.39
C TYR A 14 -5.94 -3.33 5.53
N LEU A 15 -5.25 -3.70 4.46
CA LEU A 15 -3.79 -3.77 4.43
C LEU A 15 -3.15 -2.56 3.75
N GLY A 16 -3.86 -1.89 2.85
CA GLY A 16 -3.37 -0.73 2.10
C GLY A 16 -3.95 -0.68 0.69
N GLU A 17 -3.23 -0.07 -0.24
CA GLU A 17 -3.75 0.32 -1.55
C GLU A 17 -2.85 -0.13 -2.68
N TRP A 18 -3.46 -0.30 -3.85
CA TRP A 18 -2.74 -0.51 -5.09
C TRP A 18 -3.44 0.20 -6.24
N HIS A 19 -2.66 0.61 -7.24
CA HIS A 19 -3.17 1.18 -8.49
C HIS A 19 -2.11 1.08 -9.59
N THR A 20 -2.42 1.59 -10.78
CA THR A 20 -1.53 1.55 -11.96
C THR A 20 -1.10 2.95 -12.35
N HIS A 21 0.15 3.12 -12.80
CA HIS A 21 0.64 4.31 -13.50
C HIS A 21 1.09 3.93 -14.92
N PRO A 22 0.94 4.85 -15.89
CA PRO A 22 1.44 4.66 -17.26
C PRO A 22 2.97 4.71 -17.37
N GLU A 23 3.65 5.08 -16.29
CA GLU A 23 5.11 5.23 -16.26
C GLU A 23 5.82 3.87 -16.29
N ILE A 24 6.93 3.77 -17.03
CA ILE A 24 7.81 2.58 -17.03
C ILE A 24 8.42 2.34 -15.64
N ASN A 25 8.72 3.40 -14.89
CA ASN A 25 9.25 3.34 -13.53
C ASN A 25 8.30 4.09 -12.60
N PRO A 26 7.18 3.46 -12.22
CA PRO A 26 6.16 4.12 -11.43
C PRO A 26 6.72 4.60 -10.09
N LYS A 27 6.21 5.74 -9.64
CA LYS A 27 6.46 6.29 -8.30
C LYS A 27 5.18 6.97 -7.79
N PRO A 28 5.01 7.07 -6.46
CA PRO A 28 3.88 7.81 -5.93
C PRO A 28 3.90 9.26 -6.40
N SER A 29 2.76 9.72 -6.88
CA SER A 29 2.48 11.12 -7.17
C SER A 29 2.22 11.90 -5.89
N LYS A 30 2.12 13.23 -6.01
CA LYS A 30 1.73 14.09 -4.89
C LYS A 30 0.34 13.71 -4.35
N THR A 31 -0.62 13.47 -5.26
CA THR A 31 -1.99 13.07 -4.91
C THR A 31 -2.01 11.75 -4.13
N ASP A 32 -1.18 10.78 -4.51
CA ASP A 32 -1.07 9.51 -3.80
C ASP A 32 -0.58 9.74 -2.35
N LEU A 33 0.50 10.50 -2.18
CA LEU A 33 1.07 10.78 -0.86
C LEU A 33 0.10 11.54 0.05
N GLU A 34 -0.62 12.51 -0.50
CA GLU A 34 -1.65 13.27 0.22
C GLU A 34 -2.79 12.36 0.66
N GLY A 35 -3.36 11.55 -0.25
CA GLY A 35 -4.41 10.59 0.08
C GLY A 35 -3.95 9.56 1.13
N TRP A 36 -2.71 9.07 1.02
CA TRP A 36 -2.16 8.13 1.99
C TRP A 36 -1.98 8.73 3.37
N SER A 37 -1.68 10.03 3.46
CA SER A 37 -1.53 10.73 4.75
C SER A 37 -2.84 10.76 5.55
N GLU A 38 -3.98 10.70 4.88
CA GLU A 38 -5.32 10.73 5.48
C GLU A 38 -5.86 9.33 5.83
N LEU A 39 -5.14 8.26 5.46
CA LEU A 39 -5.58 6.89 5.73
C LEU A 39 -5.76 6.63 7.23
N PRO A 40 -6.82 5.91 7.62
CA PRO A 40 -7.07 5.58 9.00
C PRO A 40 -5.91 4.74 9.57
N LYS A 41 -5.59 4.97 10.85
CA LYS A 41 -4.59 4.14 11.53
C LYS A 41 -5.01 2.67 11.48
N ASN A 42 -4.07 1.81 11.11
CA ASN A 42 -4.25 0.37 11.21
C ASN A 42 -4.10 -0.03 12.69
N SER A 43 -5.22 -0.19 13.38
CA SER A 43 -5.27 -0.57 14.80
C SER A 43 -5.43 -2.08 15.01
N TYR A 44 -5.41 -2.88 13.94
CA TYR A 44 -5.52 -4.35 14.04
C TYR A 44 -4.20 -4.99 14.45
N TYR A 45 -3.09 -4.28 14.27
CA TYR A 45 -1.75 -4.72 14.58
C TYR A 45 -1.08 -3.73 15.54
N ASP A 46 -0.01 -4.14 16.21
CA ASP A 46 0.75 -3.30 17.16
C ASP A 46 1.37 -2.05 16.52
N ARG A 47 1.39 -1.97 15.19
CA ARG A 47 1.97 -0.87 14.43
C ARG A 47 0.99 -0.38 13.36
N ASN A 48 1.06 0.91 13.05
CA ASN A 48 0.30 1.50 11.96
C ASN A 48 0.92 1.11 10.61
N ILE A 49 0.58 -0.08 10.12
CA ILE A 49 1.14 -0.68 8.90
C ILE A 49 0.20 -0.50 7.71
N HIS A 50 0.75 -0.08 6.59
CA HIS A 50 0.09 -0.05 5.28
C HIS A 50 1.02 -0.57 4.18
N LEU A 51 0.49 -1.34 3.23
CA LEU A 51 1.19 -1.80 2.04
C LEU A 51 0.72 -0.98 0.83
N PHE A 52 1.65 -0.52 0.02
CA PHE A 52 1.36 0.26 -1.19
C PHE A 52 2.04 -0.37 -2.40
N TRP A 53 1.29 -0.53 -3.48
CA TRP A 53 1.79 -1.08 -4.73
C TRP A 53 1.32 -0.24 -5.92
N ILE A 54 2.26 0.36 -6.64
CA ILE A 54 1.97 1.02 -7.92
C ILE A 54 2.53 0.15 -9.04
N CYS A 55 1.65 -0.42 -9.84
CA CYS A 55 2.01 -1.25 -10.97
C CYS A 55 2.31 -0.39 -12.20
N SER A 56 3.37 -0.72 -12.93
CA SER A 56 3.58 -0.14 -14.26
C SER A 56 2.65 -0.82 -15.26
N SER A 57 1.94 -0.05 -16.09
CA SER A 57 1.22 -0.62 -17.23
C SER A 57 2.12 -0.95 -18.43
N GLU A 58 3.36 -0.44 -18.45
CA GLU A 58 4.30 -0.60 -19.56
C GLU A 58 5.40 -1.64 -19.25
N ALA A 59 5.80 -1.77 -17.98
CA ALA A 59 6.88 -2.67 -17.57
C ALA A 59 6.63 -3.27 -16.18
N HIS A 60 5.89 -4.38 -16.11
CA HIS A 60 5.49 -5.04 -14.86
C HIS A 60 6.67 -5.47 -13.94
N CYS A 61 7.90 -5.50 -14.43
CA CYS A 61 9.09 -5.77 -13.62
C CYS A 61 9.56 -4.56 -12.78
N ASN A 62 9.03 -3.37 -13.05
CA ASN A 62 9.46 -2.11 -12.44
C ASN A 62 8.48 -1.56 -11.40
N ASP A 63 7.52 -2.37 -10.98
CA ASP A 63 6.52 -1.99 -10.00
C ASP A 63 7.14 -1.36 -8.74
N TRP A 64 6.47 -0.33 -8.23
CA TRP A 64 6.85 0.29 -6.98
C TRP A 64 6.08 -0.37 -5.85
N LEU A 65 6.81 -1.02 -4.93
CA LEU A 65 6.26 -1.64 -3.74
C LEU A 65 6.86 -0.98 -2.50
N SER A 66 6.01 -0.61 -1.55
CA SER A 66 6.45 0.00 -0.30
C SER A 66 5.58 -0.45 0.87
N ILE A 67 6.18 -0.54 2.04
CA ILE A 67 5.48 -0.63 3.31
C ILE A 67 5.62 0.71 4.05
N ARG A 68 4.54 1.17 4.68
CA ARG A 68 4.56 2.30 5.59
C ARG A 68 4.36 1.79 7.01
N ILE A 69 5.28 2.15 7.91
CA ILE A 69 5.20 1.81 9.34
C ILE A 69 5.32 3.12 10.12
N ASN A 70 4.29 3.49 10.87
CA ASN A 70 4.28 4.71 11.68
C ASN A 70 4.69 5.97 10.88
N ASN A 71 4.12 6.11 9.68
CA ASN A 71 4.38 7.18 8.70
C ASN A 71 5.76 7.16 8.01
N VAL A 72 6.61 6.17 8.27
CA VAL A 72 7.87 5.97 7.55
C VAL A 72 7.66 5.01 6.40
N PHE A 73 8.01 5.42 5.18
CA PHE A 73 7.97 4.57 3.99
C PHE A 73 9.28 3.81 3.81
N LEU A 74 9.18 2.50 3.60
CA LEU A 74 10.27 1.60 3.31
C LEU A 74 9.99 0.93 1.96
N LYS A 75 10.83 1.22 0.96
CA LYS A 75 10.75 0.56 -0.35
C LYS A 75 11.05 -0.92 -0.19
N LEU A 76 10.16 -1.76 -0.68
CA LEU A 76 10.35 -3.20 -0.72
C LEU A 76 10.97 -3.57 -2.07
N MET A 77 12.05 -4.35 -2.03
CA MET A 77 12.71 -4.83 -3.23
C MET A 77 12.62 -6.35 -3.26
N LEU A 78 12.08 -6.88 -4.36
CA LEU A 78 12.08 -8.32 -4.61
C LEU A 78 13.52 -8.77 -4.84
N LYS A 79 14.04 -9.61 -3.95
CA LYS A 79 15.30 -10.31 -4.19
C LYS A 79 15.01 -11.54 -5.04
N LYS A 80 15.73 -11.69 -6.17
CA LYS A 80 15.79 -12.97 -6.86
C LYS A 80 16.39 -13.99 -5.90
N ARG A 81 15.68 -15.09 -5.69
CA ARG A 81 16.19 -16.25 -4.92
C ARG A 81 17.19 -17.02 -5.76
#